data_AF-A0A1V4UM00-F1
#
_entry.id   AF-A0A1V4UM00-F1
#
_cell.length_a   1.000
_cell.length_b   1.000
_cell.length_c   1.000
_cell.angle_alpha   90.00
_cell.angle_beta   90.00
_cell.angle_gamma   90.00
#
_symmetry.space_group_name_H-M   'P 1'
#
loop_
_entity.id
_entity.type
_entity.pdbx_description
1 polymer ?
#
loop_
_entity_poly.entity_id
_entity_poly.type
_entity_poly.pdbx_seq_one_letter_code
_entity_poly.pdbx_strand_id
1 'polypeptide(L)'
;MRSPHEIKAVIEGRLRMYLSRDQTGVRHAMLKLFLKIKTLTIAKICELLNRRFKISYHSVAAMVGIIASRIGILHVMKNKEGTHSVYQIKEQYADLVAGIVGAV
;
A
#
# COMPACT_ATOMS: atom_id res chain seq x y z
N MET A 1 -8.77 -22.23 13.17
CA MET A 1 -8.05 -20.95 12.99
C MET A 1 -7.12 -21.09 11.80
N ARG A 2 -6.96 -20.06 10.96
CA ARG A 2 -5.98 -20.12 9.87
C ARG A 2 -4.56 -20.04 10.43
N SER A 3 -3.67 -20.86 9.92
CA SER A 3 -2.24 -20.78 10.22
C SER A 3 -1.63 -19.48 9.65
N PRO A 4 -0.48 -19.02 10.17
CA PRO A 4 0.22 -17.84 9.63
C PRO A 4 0.53 -17.95 8.13
N HIS A 5 0.85 -19.15 7.65
CA HIS A 5 1.11 -19.41 6.22
C HIS A 5 -0.14 -19.24 5.36
N GLU A 6 -1.29 -19.75 5.80
CA GLU A 6 -2.57 -19.57 5.10
C GLU A 6 -2.98 -18.09 5.06
N ILE A 7 -2.72 -17.34 6.13
CA ILE A 7 -2.96 -15.89 6.13
C ILE A 7 -2.10 -15.21 5.08
N LYS A 8 -0.78 -15.50 5.04
CA LYS A 8 0.13 -14.91 4.06
C LYS A 8 -0.29 -15.22 2.62
N ALA A 9 -0.70 -16.45 2.32
CA ALA A 9 -1.19 -16.86 1.00
C ALA A 9 -2.47 -16.10 0.59
N VAL A 10 -3.40 -15.90 1.52
CA VAL A 10 -4.62 -15.09 1.27
C VAL A 10 -4.27 -13.63 0.98
N ILE A 11 -3.33 -13.04 1.74
CA ILE A 11 -2.85 -11.67 1.52
C ILE A 11 -2.18 -11.55 0.15
N GLU A 12 -1.34 -12.51 -0.21
CA GLU A 12 -0.68 -12.57 -1.51
C GLU A 12 -1.71 -12.62 -2.65
N GLY A 13 -2.71 -13.50 -2.57
CA GLY A 13 -3.78 -13.59 -3.57
C GLY A 13 -4.55 -12.28 -3.74
N ARG A 14 -4.87 -11.61 -2.63
CA ARG A 14 -5.52 -10.28 -2.65
C ARG A 14 -4.64 -9.22 -3.31
N LEU A 15 -3.35 -9.23 -3.01
CA LEU A 15 -2.39 -8.28 -3.57
C LEU A 15 -2.18 -8.49 -5.08
N ARG A 16 -2.03 -9.74 -5.52
CA ARG A 16 -1.94 -10.08 -6.95
C ARG A 16 -3.21 -9.69 -7.71
N MET A 17 -4.38 -9.94 -7.12
CA MET A 17 -5.66 -9.52 -7.72
C MET A 17 -5.85 -8.00 -7.74
N TYR A 18 -5.29 -7.29 -6.76
CA TYR A 18 -5.24 -5.85 -6.80
C TYR A 18 -4.33 -5.34 -7.92
N LEU A 19 -3.17 -5.96 -8.13
CA LEU A 19 -2.22 -5.55 -9.16
C LEU A 19 -2.60 -5.99 -10.59
N SER A 20 -3.38 -7.07 -10.75
CA SER A 20 -3.83 -7.54 -12.06
C SER A 20 -4.69 -6.52 -12.83
N ARG A 21 -5.29 -5.56 -12.12
CA ARG A 21 -6.04 -4.45 -12.73
C ARG A 21 -5.25 -3.13 -12.76
N ASP A 22 -3.93 -3.18 -12.60
CA ASP A 22 -3.06 -2.01 -12.70
C ASP A 22 -2.68 -1.72 -14.16
N GLN A 23 -3.56 -1.03 -14.88
CA GLN A 23 -3.35 -0.70 -16.29
C GLN A 23 -2.37 0.47 -16.49
N THR A 24 -2.17 1.31 -15.46
CA THR A 24 -1.38 2.54 -15.57
C THR A 24 -0.04 2.47 -14.84
N GLY A 25 0.19 1.42 -14.05
CA GLY A 25 1.38 1.27 -13.21
C GLY A 25 1.31 2.04 -11.88
N VAL A 26 0.19 2.73 -11.61
CA VAL A 26 0.03 3.54 -10.39
C VAL A 26 -0.03 2.69 -9.13
N ARG A 27 -0.62 1.48 -9.20
CA ARG A 27 -0.71 0.58 -8.03
C ARG A 27 0.67 0.04 -7.67
N HIS A 28 1.45 -0.39 -8.67
CA HIS A 28 2.84 -0.79 -8.47
C HIS A 28 3.68 0.35 -7.88
N ALA A 29 3.59 1.55 -8.44
CA ALA A 29 4.35 2.70 -7.95
C ALA A 29 4.02 3.03 -6.48
N MET A 30 2.75 2.99 -6.11
CA MET A 30 2.32 3.25 -4.74
C MET A 30 2.78 2.16 -3.76
N LEU A 31 2.75 0.89 -4.14
CA LEU A 31 3.31 -0.18 -3.30
C LEU A 31 4.82 -0.02 -3.10
N LYS A 32 5.55 0.41 -4.14
CA LYS A 32 6.97 0.76 -4.02
C LYS A 32 7.19 1.95 -3.08
N LEU A 33 6.30 2.94 -3.02
CA LEU A 33 6.41 4.02 -2.04
C LEU A 33 6.36 3.49 -0.60
N PHE A 34 5.47 2.55 -0.30
CA PHE A 34 5.38 1.93 1.04
C PHE A 34 6.61 1.10 1.41
N LEU A 35 7.31 0.51 0.43
CA LEU A 35 8.59 -0.16 0.67
C LEU A 35 9.74 0.81 0.93
N LYS A 36 9.76 1.96 0.22
CA LYS A 36 10.85 2.94 0.33
C LYS A 36 10.76 3.84 1.54
N ILE A 37 9.54 4.22 1.92
CA ILE A 37 9.29 5.28 2.90
C ILE A 37 8.57 4.67 4.09
N LYS A 38 9.23 4.72 5.26
CA LYS A 38 8.72 4.12 6.49
C LYS A 38 7.32 4.60 6.88
N THR A 39 6.99 5.86 6.63
CA THR A 39 5.72 6.47 7.05
C THR A 39 5.19 7.43 5.99
N LEU A 40 3.93 7.24 5.58
CA LEU A 40 3.29 8.03 4.54
C LEU A 40 1.92 8.56 4.95
N THR A 41 1.57 9.76 4.51
CA THR A 41 0.19 10.30 4.54
C THR A 41 -0.42 10.25 3.14
N ILE A 42 -1.76 10.33 3.03
CA ILE A 42 -2.42 10.42 1.71
C ILE A 42 -1.90 11.61 0.91
N ALA A 43 -1.73 12.77 1.55
CA ALA A 43 -1.18 13.96 0.92
C ALA A 43 0.22 13.70 0.33
N LYS A 44 1.11 13.05 1.09
CA LYS A 44 2.46 12.75 0.61
C LYS A 44 2.47 11.70 -0.51
N ILE A 45 1.63 10.67 -0.42
CA ILE A 45 1.47 9.68 -1.49
C ILE A 45 0.98 10.36 -2.77
N CYS A 46 -0.03 11.23 -2.65
CA CYS A 46 -0.57 11.99 -3.77
C CYS A 46 0.48 12.88 -4.42
N GLU A 47 1.26 13.63 -3.64
CA GLU A 47 2.39 14.44 -4.13
C GLU A 47 3.41 13.57 -4.90
N LEU A 48 3.85 12.45 -4.33
CA LEU A 48 4.88 11.60 -4.91
C LEU A 48 4.42 10.89 -6.18
N LEU A 49 3.17 10.39 -6.20
CA LEU A 49 2.60 9.77 -7.39
C LEU A 49 2.38 10.80 -8.50
N ASN A 50 1.97 12.03 -8.17
CA ASN A 50 1.73 13.05 -9.19
C ASN A 50 2.99 13.54 -9.92
N ARG A 51 4.20 13.13 -9.49
CA ARG A 51 5.44 13.35 -10.26
C ARG A 51 5.46 12.59 -11.59
N ARG A 52 4.68 11.51 -11.72
CA ARG A 52 4.66 10.63 -12.91
C ARG A 52 3.26 10.27 -13.38
N PHE A 53 2.25 10.49 -12.55
CA PHE A 53 0.85 10.17 -12.84
C PHE A 53 -0.02 11.43 -12.71
N LYS A 54 -1.21 11.44 -13.31
CA LYS A 54 -2.22 12.47 -13.05
C LYS A 54 -3.33 11.84 -12.22
N ILE A 55 -3.24 11.92 -10.89
CA ILE A 55 -4.16 11.24 -9.98
C ILE A 55 -4.69 12.19 -8.89
N SER A 56 -6.00 12.13 -8.64
CA SER A 56 -6.63 12.96 -7.61
C SER A 56 -6.33 12.45 -6.19
N TYR A 57 -6.41 13.35 -5.21
CA TYR A 57 -6.31 13.00 -3.79
C TYR A 57 -7.33 11.93 -3.38
N HIS A 58 -8.58 12.06 -3.84
CA HIS A 58 -9.66 11.10 -3.54
C HIS A 58 -9.36 9.71 -4.10
N SER A 59 -8.82 9.64 -5.32
CA SER A 59 -8.40 8.37 -5.92
C SER A 59 -7.28 7.72 -5.10
N VAL A 60 -6.28 8.49 -4.67
CA VAL A 60 -5.21 7.99 -3.79
C VAL A 60 -5.78 7.51 -2.45
N ALA A 61 -6.67 8.28 -1.83
CA ALA A 61 -7.32 7.91 -0.58
C ALA A 61 -8.09 6.58 -0.70
N ALA A 62 -8.87 6.41 -1.77
CA ALA A 62 -9.60 5.18 -2.04
C ALA A 62 -8.66 3.98 -2.25
N MET A 63 -7.57 4.18 -2.99
CA MET A 63 -6.56 3.15 -3.23
C MET A 63 -5.88 2.71 -1.93
N VAL A 64 -5.42 3.67 -1.12
CA VAL A 64 -4.82 3.38 0.19
C VAL A 64 -5.84 2.70 1.12
N GLY A 65 -7.10 3.13 1.08
CA GLY A 65 -8.21 2.50 1.79
C GLY A 65 -8.38 1.03 1.44
N ILE A 66 -8.32 0.67 0.15
CA ILE A 66 -8.36 -0.74 -0.31
C ILE A 66 -7.17 -1.53 0.24
N ILE A 67 -5.96 -0.97 0.17
CA ILE A 67 -4.75 -1.65 0.64
C ILE A 67 -4.81 -1.87 2.15
N ALA A 68 -5.26 -0.88 2.92
CA ALA A 68 -5.37 -0.99 4.38
C ALA A 68 -6.49 -1.94 4.82
N SER A 69 -7.70 -1.80 4.24
CA SER A 69 -8.90 -2.50 4.74
C SER A 69 -9.15 -3.86 4.09
N ARG A 70 -8.91 -3.99 2.78
CA ARG A 70 -9.22 -5.24 2.03
C ARG A 70 -8.00 -6.12 1.90
N ILE A 71 -6.85 -5.54 1.56
CA ILE A 71 -5.60 -6.30 1.46
C ILE A 71 -5.07 -6.56 2.87
N GLY A 72 -4.94 -5.53 3.72
CA GLY A 72 -4.59 -5.70 5.13
C GLY A 72 -3.09 -5.61 5.44
N ILE A 73 -2.30 -5.04 4.52
CA ILE A 73 -0.83 -4.99 4.62
C ILE A 73 -0.28 -3.71 5.28
N LEU A 74 -1.14 -2.78 5.67
CA LEU A 74 -0.73 -1.50 6.28
C LEU A 74 -1.08 -1.45 7.77
N HIS A 75 -0.17 -0.88 8.57
CA HIS A 75 -0.52 -0.24 9.83
C HIS A 75 -1.09 1.14 9.54
N VAL A 76 -2.22 1.46 10.18
CA VAL A 76 -2.83 2.79 10.15
C VAL A 76 -2.75 3.35 11.55
N MET A 77 -2.04 4.45 11.71
CA MET A 77 -1.89 5.14 12.99
C MET A 77 -2.26 6.60 12.82
N LYS A 78 -2.44 7.33 13.91
CA LYS A 78 -2.50 8.79 13.87
C LYS A 78 -1.08 9.35 13.95
N ASN A 79 -0.84 10.50 13.32
CA ASN A 79 0.37 11.28 13.56
C ASN A 79 0.41 11.76 15.03
N LYS A 80 1.56 12.31 15.46
CA LYS A 80 1.76 12.79 16.84
C LYS A 80 0.70 13.80 17.31
N GLU A 81 0.14 14.56 16.37
CA GLU A 81 -0.89 15.58 16.61
C GLU A 81 -2.33 15.04 16.57
N GLY A 82 -2.54 13.77 16.20
CA GLY A 82 -3.88 13.17 16.07
C GLY A 82 -4.68 13.59 14.83
N THR A 83 -4.19 14.55 14.06
CA THR A 83 -4.91 15.22 12.95
C THR A 83 -4.99 14.36 11.68
N HIS A 84 -3.93 13.61 11.37
CA HIS A 84 -3.82 12.87 10.11
C HIS A 84 -3.49 11.40 10.33
N SER A 85 -4.05 10.54 9.48
CA SER A 85 -3.65 9.14 9.44
C SER A 85 -2.31 8.98 8.73
N VAL A 86 -1.42 8.20 9.33
CA VAL A 86 -0.16 7.75 8.77
C VAL A 86 -0.23 6.25 8.48
N TYR A 87 0.39 5.86 7.38
CA TYR A 87 0.34 4.52 6.82
C TYR A 87 1.77 3.98 6.71
N GLN A 88 1.95 2.74 7.17
CA GLN A 88 3.23 2.02 7.10
C GLN A 88 2.98 0.59 6.66
N ILE A 89 3.91 -0.01 5.91
CA ILE A 89 3.83 -1.44 5.62
C ILE A 89 4.07 -2.24 6.91
N LYS A 90 3.30 -3.30 7.13
CA LYS A 90 3.57 -4.26 8.21
C LYS A 90 4.82 -5.06 7.83
N GLU A 91 5.81 -5.12 8.72
CA GLU A 91 7.12 -5.74 8.41
C GLU A 91 6.99 -7.18 7.91
N GLN A 92 6.09 -7.98 8.50
CA GLN A 92 5.81 -9.36 8.08
C GLN A 92 5.34 -9.52 6.62
N TYR A 93 4.95 -8.43 5.95
CA TYR A 93 4.53 -8.42 4.54
C TYR A 93 5.49 -7.66 3.62
N ALA A 94 6.57 -7.06 4.13
CA ALA A 94 7.52 -6.28 3.32
C ALA A 94 8.16 -7.13 2.22
N ASP A 95 8.72 -8.29 2.57
CA ASP A 95 9.36 -9.21 1.62
C ASP A 95 8.37 -9.73 0.57
N LEU A 96 7.14 -10.01 0.99
CA LEU A 96 6.08 -10.45 0.09
C LEU A 96 5.77 -9.38 -0.96
N VAL A 97 5.62 -8.13 -0.53
CA VAL A 97 5.34 -7.02 -1.45
C VAL A 97 6.53 -6.79 -2.37
N ALA A 98 7.75 -6.78 -1.85
CA ALA A 98 8.98 -6.62 -2.63
C ALA A 98 9.14 -7.70 -3.71
N GLY A 99 8.86 -8.96 -3.38
CA GLY A 99 8.89 -10.08 -4.33
C GLY A 99 7.85 -9.95 -5.45
N ILE A 100 6.72 -9.28 -5.20
CA ILE A 100 5.66 -9.10 -6.21
C ILE A 100 5.91 -7.90 -7.12
N VAL A 101 6.29 -6.74 -6.56
CA VAL A 101 6.42 -5.50 -7.36
C VAL A 101 7.83 -5.29 -7.93
N GLY A 102 8.74 -6.22 -7.62
CA GLY A 102 10.18 -6.11 -7.87
C GLY A 102 10.85 -5.20 -6.85
N ALA A 103 12.05 -5.60 -6.42
CA ALA A 103 12.89 -4.79 -5.54
C ALA A 103 13.08 -3.38 -6.12
N VAL A 104 13.25 -2.42 -5.20
CA VAL A 104 13.46 -1.01 -5.51
C VAL A 104 14.91 -0.77 -5.90
#